data_AF-A0A365ZS03-F1
#
_entry.id   AF-A0A365ZS03-F1
#
_cell.length_a   1.000
_cell.length_b   1.000
_cell.length_c   1.000
_cell.angle_alpha   90.00
_cell.angle_beta   90.00
_cell.angle_gamma   90.00
#
_symmetry.space_group_name_H-M   'P 1'
#
loop_
_entity.id
_entity.type
_entity.pdbx_description
1 polymer ?
#
loop_
_entity_poly.entity_id
_entity_poly.type
_entity_poly.pdbx_seq_one_letter_code
_entity_poly.pdbx_strand_id
1 'polypeptide(L)'
;LALDALEMGIWARKRAGQDVTGLVHHSDRGVQYRAIRYTERLADAEVVASVGSRGDSYDNAMAEAFNSLLKGELIHNPIVLGRGWQSIRDVELAVAEYVDWYNHRRLHGELGQRTPAAIEAAHRTSSYDQPVQPARAG
;
A
#
# COMPACT_ATOMS: atom_id res chain seq x y z
N LEU A 1 -6.29 2.80 13.92
CA LEU A 1 -5.67 3.45 12.74
C LEU A 1 -4.86 2.47 11.90
N ALA A 2 -3.71 1.95 12.35
CA ALA A 2 -2.93 1.00 11.54
C ALA A 2 -3.71 -0.29 11.22
N LEU A 3 -4.39 -0.87 12.23
CA LEU A 3 -5.23 -2.06 12.05
C LEU A 3 -6.39 -1.81 11.08
N ASP A 4 -7.07 -0.66 11.19
CA ASP A 4 -8.19 -0.29 10.30
C ASP A 4 -7.71 -0.16 8.84
N ALA A 5 -6.54 0.44 8.61
CA ALA A 5 -5.94 0.54 7.29
C ALA A 5 -5.57 -0.84 6.72
N LEU A 6 -5.06 -1.74 7.56
CA LEU A 6 -4.79 -3.13 7.18
C LEU A 6 -6.08 -3.86 6.81
N GLU A 7 -7.15 -3.71 7.60
CA GLU A 7 -8.44 -4.33 7.33
C GLU A 7 -9.08 -3.81 6.04
N MET A 8 -9.05 -2.49 5.83
CA MET A 8 -9.52 -1.87 4.58
C MET A 8 -8.75 -2.41 3.37
N GLY A 9 -7.43 -2.55 3.48
CA GLY A 9 -6.59 -3.11 2.43
C GLY A 9 -6.93 -4.56 2.10
N ILE A 10 -7.02 -5.43 3.12
CA ILE A 10 -7.39 -6.85 2.95
C ILE A 10 -8.80 -6.96 2.35
N TRP A 11 -9.75 -6.18 2.87
CA TRP A 11 -11.12 -6.22 2.41
C TRP A 11 -11.25 -5.76 0.95
N ALA A 12 -10.55 -4.70 0.55
CA ALA A 12 -10.60 -4.20 -0.82
C ALA A 12 -10.07 -5.25 -1.81
N ARG A 13 -8.97 -5.92 -1.46
CA ARG A 13 -8.40 -7.01 -2.27
C ARG A 13 -9.35 -8.20 -2.38
N LYS A 14 -9.90 -8.68 -1.26
CA LYS A 14 -10.89 -9.77 -1.26
C LYS A 14 -12.14 -9.42 -2.08
N ARG A 15 -12.66 -8.19 -1.98
CA ARG A 15 -13.80 -7.72 -2.80
C ARG A 15 -13.48 -7.72 -4.29
N ALA A 16 -12.25 -7.44 -4.66
CA ALA A 16 -11.77 -7.50 -6.03
C ALA A 16 -11.47 -8.94 -6.50
N GLY A 17 -11.84 -9.97 -5.71
CA GLY A 17 -11.63 -11.38 -6.04
C GLY A 17 -10.18 -11.85 -5.90
N GLN A 18 -9.36 -11.12 -5.16
CA GLN A 18 -7.93 -11.43 -5.01
C GLN A 18 -7.70 -12.36 -3.83
N ASP A 19 -6.83 -13.35 -4.04
CA ASP A 19 -6.26 -14.13 -2.97
C ASP A 19 -5.16 -13.33 -2.27
N VAL A 20 -5.22 -13.26 -0.95
CA VAL A 20 -4.25 -12.54 -0.11
C VAL A 20 -3.31 -13.49 0.63
N THR A 21 -3.52 -14.81 0.51
CA THR A 21 -2.67 -15.83 1.09
C THR A 21 -1.25 -15.74 0.52
N GLY A 22 -0.26 -15.73 1.40
CA GLY A 22 1.15 -15.61 1.03
C GLY A 22 1.60 -14.19 0.64
N LEU A 23 0.73 -13.18 0.69
CA LEU A 23 1.12 -11.80 0.43
C LEU A 23 2.12 -11.33 1.49
N VAL A 24 3.19 -10.67 1.06
CA VAL A 24 4.18 -10.12 2.00
C VAL A 24 3.76 -8.72 2.42
N HIS A 25 3.60 -8.51 3.72
CA HIS A 25 3.36 -7.19 4.31
C HIS A 25 4.65 -6.67 4.94
N HIS A 26 5.12 -5.53 4.44
CA HIS A 26 6.30 -4.81 4.95
C HIS A 26 5.85 -3.71 5.90
N SER A 27 6.39 -3.71 7.12
CA SER A 27 6.10 -2.69 8.14
C SER A 27 7.38 -2.26 8.84
N ASP A 28 7.48 -0.99 9.20
CA ASP A 28 8.54 -0.52 10.10
C ASP A 28 8.36 -1.10 11.52
N ARG A 29 9.40 -0.94 12.35
CA ARG A 29 9.40 -1.45 13.74
C ARG A 29 8.62 -0.57 14.73
N GLY A 30 7.72 0.29 14.29
CA GLY A 30 6.91 1.15 15.14
C GLY A 30 6.07 0.35 16.15
N VAL A 31 5.83 0.93 17.33
CA VAL A 31 5.05 0.29 18.42
C VAL A 31 3.65 -0.15 17.98
N GLN A 32 3.06 0.53 17.00
CA GLN A 32 1.74 0.22 16.44
C GLN A 32 1.74 -1.07 15.61
N TYR A 33 2.84 -1.37 14.90
CA TYR A 33 3.00 -2.58 14.07
C TYR A 33 3.48 -3.80 14.89
N ARG A 34 3.96 -3.57 16.11
CA ARG A 34 4.27 -4.64 17.09
C ARG A 34 3.09 -5.00 17.99
N ALA A 35 1.96 -4.30 17.87
CA ALA A 35 0.78 -4.62 18.65
C ALA A 35 0.32 -6.03 18.25
N ILE A 36 0.14 -6.91 19.25
CA ILE A 36 -0.25 -8.32 19.09
C ILE A 36 -1.44 -8.47 18.12
N ARG A 37 -2.43 -7.58 18.21
CA ARG A 37 -3.62 -7.56 17.33
C ARG A 37 -3.31 -7.33 15.86
N TYR A 38 -2.26 -6.56 15.55
CA TYR A 38 -1.84 -6.30 14.17
C TYR A 38 -1.19 -7.54 13.55
N THR A 39 -0.30 -8.19 14.29
CA THR A 39 0.38 -9.42 13.83
C THR A 39 -0.56 -10.63 13.78
N GLU A 40 -1.50 -10.76 14.74
CA GLU A 40 -2.56 -11.77 14.72
C GLU A 40 -3.43 -11.62 13.46
N ARG A 41 -3.84 -10.38 13.14
CA ARG A 41 -4.71 -10.14 11.99
C ARG A 41 -4.04 -10.45 10.64
N LEU A 42 -2.73 -10.23 10.52
CA LEU A 42 -1.94 -10.64 9.36
C LEU A 42 -1.91 -12.17 9.24
N ALA A 43 -1.67 -12.88 10.34
CA ALA A 43 -1.69 -14.34 10.38
C ALA A 43 -3.08 -14.92 10.03
N ASP A 44 -4.16 -14.32 10.55
CA ASP A 44 -5.55 -14.72 10.23
C ASP A 44 -5.91 -14.53 8.75
N ALA A 45 -5.23 -13.62 8.05
CA ALA A 45 -5.38 -13.45 6.61
C ALA A 45 -4.36 -14.27 5.79
N GLU A 46 -3.54 -15.09 6.45
CA GLU A 46 -2.43 -15.82 5.83
C GLU A 46 -1.44 -14.89 5.09
N VAL A 47 -1.35 -13.63 5.53
CA VAL A 47 -0.42 -12.62 5.03
C VAL A 47 0.91 -12.79 5.79
N VAL A 48 2.00 -12.96 5.05
CA VAL A 48 3.35 -13.12 5.58
C VAL A 48 3.87 -11.76 6.04
N ALA A 49 4.06 -11.59 7.35
CA ALA A 49 4.70 -10.38 7.88
C ALA A 49 6.22 -10.46 7.64
N SER A 50 6.77 -9.58 6.81
CA SER A 50 8.22 -9.38 6.72
C SER A 50 8.64 -8.34 7.74
N VAL A 51 8.96 -8.79 8.95
CA VAL A 51 9.51 -7.94 10.01
C VAL A 51 10.97 -8.31 10.22
N GLY A 52 11.85 -7.71 9.40
CA GLY A 52 13.29 -7.77 9.60
C GLY A 52 14.04 -8.73 8.69
N SER A 53 14.52 -8.20 7.58
CA SER A 53 15.93 -8.34 7.19
C SER A 53 16.31 -7.18 6.27
N ARG A 54 17.58 -7.12 5.86
CA ARG A 54 18.31 -5.99 5.23
C ARG A 54 17.71 -5.39 3.92
N GLY A 55 16.46 -5.69 3.56
CA GLY A 55 15.68 -5.06 2.48
C GLY A 55 14.69 -3.97 2.93
N ASP A 56 14.42 -3.83 4.23
CA ASP A 56 13.45 -2.86 4.78
C ASP A 56 13.75 -1.40 4.40
N SER A 57 15.02 -1.05 4.14
CA SER A 57 15.38 0.33 3.78
C SER A 57 14.82 0.76 2.44
N TYR A 58 14.62 -0.16 1.49
CA TYR A 58 14.10 0.19 0.16
C TYR A 58 12.59 0.41 0.21
N ASP A 59 11.86 -0.49 0.87
CA ASP A 59 10.41 -0.36 1.05
C ASP A 59 10.08 0.85 1.93
N ASN A 60 10.87 1.06 3.00
CA ASN A 60 10.75 2.24 3.85
C ASN A 60 11.10 3.51 3.09
N ALA A 61 12.13 3.52 2.23
CA ALA A 61 12.46 4.67 1.40
C ALA A 61 11.35 5.00 0.40
N MET A 62 10.68 3.99 -0.18
CA MET A 62 9.54 4.21 -1.08
C MET A 62 8.34 4.79 -0.33
N ALA A 63 8.02 4.25 0.85
CA ALA A 63 6.97 4.78 1.71
C ALA A 63 7.27 6.21 2.19
N GLU A 64 8.52 6.49 2.55
CA GLU A 64 8.99 7.83 2.94
C GLU A 64 8.93 8.82 1.78
N ALA A 65 9.31 8.40 0.57
CA ALA A 65 9.20 9.22 -0.64
C ALA A 65 7.74 9.57 -0.94
N PHE A 66 6.83 8.58 -0.88
CA PHE A 66 5.39 8.82 -1.03
C PHE A 66 4.86 9.79 0.04
N ASN A 67 5.20 9.56 1.32
CA ASN A 67 4.76 10.43 2.42
C ASN A 67 5.28 11.87 2.26
N SER A 68 6.49 12.03 1.74
CA SER A 68 7.08 13.35 1.46
C SER A 68 6.33 14.06 0.34
N LEU A 69 6.00 13.33 -0.74
CA LEU A 69 5.19 13.85 -1.85
C LEU A 69 3.79 14.25 -1.39
N LEU A 70 3.09 13.38 -0.67
CA LEU A 70 1.75 13.65 -0.14
C LEU A 70 1.77 14.90 0.75
N LYS A 71 2.75 15.02 1.66
CA LYS A 71 2.85 16.20 2.53
C LYS A 71 3.12 17.48 1.72
N GLY A 72 3.98 17.42 0.72
CA GLY A 72 4.31 18.58 -0.12
C GLY A 72 3.16 19.01 -1.03
N GLU A 73 2.53 18.07 -1.72
CA GLU A 73 1.53 18.34 -2.74
C GLU A 73 0.11 18.54 -2.19
N LEU A 74 -0.20 17.96 -1.04
CA LEU A 74 -1.52 18.05 -0.42
C LEU A 74 -1.50 18.89 0.87
N ILE A 75 -0.72 18.47 1.87
CA ILE A 75 -0.84 19.02 3.24
C ILE A 75 -0.25 20.43 3.35
N HIS A 76 0.88 20.69 2.69
CA HIS A 76 1.59 21.96 2.73
C HIS A 76 1.38 22.82 1.47
N ASN A 77 0.59 22.34 0.51
CA ASN A 77 0.38 23.03 -0.75
C ASN A 77 -0.57 24.23 -0.54
N PRO A 78 -0.13 25.48 -0.72
CA PRO A 78 -0.95 26.66 -0.44
C PRO A 78 -2.19 26.77 -1.35
N ILE A 79 -2.15 26.17 -2.54
CA ILE A 79 -3.29 26.16 -3.47
C ILE A 79 -4.41 25.25 -2.93
N VAL A 80 -4.03 24.08 -2.43
CA VAL A 80 -4.97 23.12 -1.82
C VAL A 80 -5.43 23.61 -0.46
N LEU A 81 -4.50 24.15 0.32
CA LEU A 81 -4.72 24.54 1.71
C LEU A 81 -5.70 25.71 1.82
N GLY A 82 -5.67 26.68 0.90
CA GLY A 82 -6.61 27.81 0.91
C GLY A 82 -6.66 28.55 2.26
N ARG A 83 -7.76 28.38 3.01
CA ARG A 83 -7.96 28.94 4.37
C ARG A 83 -7.48 28.02 5.51
N GLY A 84 -6.87 26.89 5.19
CA GLY A 84 -6.50 25.82 6.13
C GLY A 84 -7.56 24.74 6.28
N TRP A 85 -7.17 23.62 6.90
CA TRP A 85 -8.05 22.52 7.27
C TRP A 85 -8.98 22.94 8.41
N GLN A 86 -10.30 22.79 8.24
CA GLN A 86 -11.29 23.20 9.25
C GLN A 86 -11.63 22.07 10.23
N SER A 87 -11.39 20.83 9.82
CA SER A 87 -11.60 19.63 10.62
C SER A 87 -10.67 18.49 10.21
N ILE A 88 -10.56 17.47 11.07
CA ILE A 88 -9.86 16.22 10.74
C ILE A 88 -10.53 15.54 9.54
N ARG A 89 -11.86 15.62 9.44
CA ARG A 89 -12.63 15.02 8.34
C ARG A 89 -12.27 15.61 6.98
N ASP A 90 -11.95 16.90 6.91
CA ASP A 90 -11.51 17.53 5.66
C ASP A 90 -10.16 16.95 5.20
N VAL A 91 -9.25 16.71 6.15
CA VAL A 91 -7.95 16.08 5.87
C VAL A 91 -8.15 14.63 5.44
N GLU A 92 -9.00 13.86 6.11
CA GLU A 92 -9.30 12.47 5.75
C GLU A 92 -9.86 12.35 4.33
N LEU A 93 -10.82 13.21 3.97
CA LEU A 93 -11.40 13.22 2.62
C LEU A 93 -10.35 13.61 1.58
N ALA A 94 -9.58 14.67 1.82
CA ALA A 94 -8.54 15.12 0.90
C ALA A 94 -7.43 14.07 0.71
N VAL A 95 -7.04 13.36 1.77
CA VAL A 95 -6.08 12.25 1.68
C VAL A 95 -6.66 11.09 0.88
N ALA A 96 -7.94 10.73 1.10
CA ALA A 96 -8.59 9.68 0.33
C ALA A 96 -8.66 10.02 -1.18
N GLU A 97 -9.04 11.25 -1.51
CA GLU A 97 -9.06 11.74 -2.90
C GLU A 97 -7.68 11.78 -3.54
N TYR A 98 -6.66 12.20 -2.78
CA TYR A 98 -5.27 12.23 -3.24
C TYR A 98 -4.74 10.82 -3.51
N VAL A 99 -4.98 9.86 -2.61
CA VAL A 99 -4.56 8.47 -2.77
C VAL A 99 -5.23 7.83 -3.98
N ASP A 100 -6.53 8.06 -4.18
CA ASP A 100 -7.23 7.59 -5.38
C ASP A 100 -6.63 8.20 -6.66
N TRP A 101 -6.42 9.52 -6.68
CA TRP A 101 -5.79 10.20 -7.81
C TRP A 101 -4.38 9.67 -8.09
N TYR A 102 -3.56 9.50 -7.07
CA TYR A 102 -2.20 8.99 -7.18
C TYR A 102 -2.19 7.59 -7.82
N ASN A 103 -3.04 6.68 -7.33
CA ASN A 103 -3.04 5.29 -7.78
C ASN A 103 -3.70 5.09 -9.15
N HIS A 104 -4.72 5.86 -9.48
CA HIS A 104 -5.58 5.60 -10.65
C HIS A 104 -5.47 6.62 -11.77
N ARG A 105 -4.93 7.81 -11.51
CA ARG A 105 -4.96 8.94 -12.47
C ARG A 105 -3.59 9.57 -12.70
N ARG A 106 -2.69 9.55 -11.71
CA ARG A 106 -1.33 10.10 -11.85
C ARG A 106 -0.47 9.18 -12.71
N LEU A 107 0.11 9.75 -13.77
CA LEU A 107 1.11 9.07 -14.59
C LEU A 107 2.49 9.26 -13.97
N HIS A 108 3.26 8.18 -13.89
CA HIS A 108 4.63 8.19 -13.37
C HIS A 108 5.63 7.88 -14.47
N GLY A 109 6.65 8.73 -14.62
CA GLY A 109 7.69 8.55 -15.62
C GLY A 109 8.50 7.27 -15.39
N GLU A 110 8.78 6.97 -14.13
CA GLU A 110 9.48 5.77 -13.67
C GLU A 110 8.68 4.48 -13.98
N LEU A 111 7.36 4.60 -14.14
CA LEU A 111 6.47 3.51 -14.51
C LEU A 111 6.17 3.48 -16.02
N GLY A 112 6.93 4.23 -16.83
CA GLY A 112 6.74 4.32 -18.27
C GLY A 112 5.46 5.06 -18.67
N GLN A 113 5.12 6.14 -17.95
CA GLN A 113 3.89 6.92 -18.14
C GLN A 113 2.63 6.10 -17.90
N ARG A 114 2.65 5.26 -16.85
CA ARG A 114 1.51 4.47 -16.39
C ARG A 114 1.18 4.77 -14.95
N THR A 115 -0.04 4.45 -14.54
CA THR A 115 -0.51 4.59 -13.16
C THR A 115 -0.08 3.37 -12.33
N PRO A 116 0.09 3.52 -11.00
CA PRO A 116 0.38 2.39 -10.11
C PRO A 116 -0.63 1.25 -10.27
N ALA A 117 -1.93 1.56 -10.33
CA ALA A 117 -2.98 0.56 -10.51
C ALA A 117 -2.87 -0.19 -11.85
N ALA A 118 -2.48 0.50 -12.93
CA ALA A 118 -2.28 -0.14 -14.23
C ALA A 118 -1.08 -1.09 -14.22
N ILE A 119 0.00 -0.73 -13.50
CA ILE A 119 1.19 -1.57 -13.32
C ILE A 119 0.82 -2.80 -12.50
N GLU A 120 0.15 -2.64 -11.35
CA GLU A 120 -0.31 -3.75 -10.51
C GLU A 120 -1.21 -4.72 -11.28
N ALA A 121 -2.17 -4.20 -12.06
CA ALA A 121 -3.05 -5.01 -12.89
C ALA A 121 -2.28 -5.82 -13.95
N ALA A 122 -1.26 -5.25 -14.59
CA ALA A 122 -0.46 -5.95 -15.58
C ALA A 122 0.45 -7.03 -14.95
N HIS A 123 1.11 -6.72 -13.82
CA HIS A 123 1.89 -7.72 -13.09
C HIS A 123 1.03 -8.91 -12.66
N ARG A 124 -0.22 -8.64 -12.27
CA ARG A 124 -1.20 -9.69 -11.94
C ARG A 124 -1.44 -10.62 -13.13
N THR A 125 -1.76 -10.09 -14.30
CA THR A 125 -2.00 -10.92 -15.50
C THR A 125 -0.79 -11.79 -15.83
N SER A 126 0.42 -11.26 -15.71
CA SER A 126 1.66 -12.03 -15.94
C SER A 126 1.93 -13.11 -14.89
N SER A 127 1.51 -12.90 -13.63
CA SER A 127 1.69 -13.89 -12.55
C SER A 127 0.74 -15.09 -12.63
N TYR A 128 -0.42 -14.95 -13.27
CA TYR A 128 -1.34 -16.06 -13.51
C TYR A 128 -0.99 -16.89 -14.77
N ASP A 129 -0.12 -16.38 -15.64
CA ASP A 129 0.26 -17.02 -16.91
C ASP A 129 1.57 -17.84 -16.82
N GLN A 130 2.15 -17.97 -15.62
CA GLN A 130 3.24 -18.90 -15.34
C GLN A 130 2.65 -20.26 -14.95
N PRO A 131 2.82 -21.34 -15.74
CA PRO A 131 2.40 -22.66 -15.32
C PRO A 131 3.18 -23.03 -14.05
N VAL A 132 2.45 -23.43 -13.01
CA VAL A 132 3.02 -24.03 -11.79
C VAL A 132 3.88 -25.21 -12.22
N GLN A 133 5.20 -25.06 -12.24
CA GLN A 133 6.10 -26.17 -12.49
C GLN A 133 6.01 -27.11 -11.29
N PRO A 134 5.59 -28.37 -11.46
CA PRO A 134 5.60 -29.31 -10.34
C PRO A 134 7.04 -29.43 -9.85
N ALA A 135 7.22 -29.28 -8.53
CA ALA A 135 8.50 -29.48 -7.88
C ALA A 135 9.07 -30.84 -8.31
N ARG A 136 10.26 -30.83 -8.91
CA ARG A 136 10.98 -32.05 -9.26
C ARG A 136 11.38 -32.73 -7.95
N ALA A 137 10.69 -33.82 -7.62
CA ALA A 137 11.16 -34.77 -6.62
C ALA A 137 12.42 -35.45 -7.18
N GLY A 138 13.54 -35.24 -6.50
CA GLY A 138 14.77 -36.03 -6.65
C GLY A 138 14.84 -37.12 -5.61
#